data_AF-A0A9D7JTY4-F1
#
_entry.id   AF-A0A9D7JTY4-F1
#
_cell.length_a   1.000
_cell.length_b   1.000
_cell.length_c   1.000
_cell.angle_alpha   90.00
_cell.angle_beta   90.00
_cell.angle_gamma   90.00
#
_symmetry.space_group_name_H-M   'P 1'
#
loop_
_entity.id
_entity.type
_entity.pdbx_description
1 polymer ?
#
loop_
_entity_poly.entity_id
_entity_poly.type
_entity_poly.pdbx_seq_one_letter_code
_entity_poly.pdbx_strand_id
1 'polypeptide(L)'
;MSIGYRPQDITEMRGKVLIGTPPLNCKAISTVLLNNDGFAFLGAGQVLIDAQYRCFDNYIVEFLKGSYVPGIATTQDVGMTLTYRVIDPTSSAKCEGKVFIDDINNSIEQLNFLNNSRHSKNIIQ
;
A
#
# COMPACT_ATOMS: atom_id res chain seq x y z
N MET A 1 -33.88 -20.64 44.12
CA MET A 1 -32.42 -20.81 44.25
C MET A 1 -31.81 -20.54 42.89
N SER A 2 -31.28 -19.34 42.68
CA SER A 2 -30.55 -18.97 41.46
C SER A 2 -29.51 -17.94 41.85
N ILE A 3 -28.24 -18.29 41.64
CA ILE A 3 -27.06 -17.55 42.07
C ILE A 3 -26.93 -16.38 41.10
N GLY A 4 -27.16 -15.17 41.60
CA GLY A 4 -26.95 -13.94 40.84
C GLY A 4 -25.46 -13.74 40.60
N TYR A 5 -25.03 -13.85 39.34
CA TYR A 5 -23.70 -13.43 38.92
C TYR A 5 -23.60 -11.91 39.08
N ARG A 6 -22.76 -11.46 40.02
CA ARG A 6 -22.34 -10.06 40.14
C ARG A 6 -21.40 -9.73 38.97
N PRO A 7 -21.71 -8.75 38.12
CA PRO A 7 -20.71 -8.18 37.24
C PRO A 7 -19.73 -7.36 38.09
N GLN A 8 -18.44 -7.62 37.90
CA GLN A 8 -17.37 -6.87 38.54
C GLN A 8 -17.37 -5.43 38.05
N ASP A 9 -17.12 -4.55 39.01
CA ASP A 9 -16.97 -3.12 38.88
C ASP A 9 -15.90 -2.77 37.84
N ILE A 10 -16.32 -2.18 36.71
CA ILE A 10 -15.44 -1.41 35.81
C ILE A 10 -16.01 0.00 35.74
N THR A 11 -15.88 0.70 36.85
CA THR A 11 -16.00 2.15 36.92
C THR A 11 -14.89 2.77 36.06
N GLU A 12 -15.20 3.04 34.80
CA GLU A 12 -14.80 4.21 33.99
C GLU A 12 -14.93 3.90 32.48
N MET A 13 -16.17 3.79 31.99
CA MET A 13 -16.46 3.93 30.57
C MET A 13 -17.40 5.12 30.35
N ARG A 14 -16.91 6.32 30.65
CA ARG A 14 -17.42 7.54 30.01
C ARG A 14 -16.93 7.56 28.57
N GLY A 15 -17.59 6.80 27.72
CA GLY A 15 -17.28 6.73 26.30
C GLY A 15 -18.49 6.20 25.55
N LYS A 16 -19.31 7.13 25.06
CA LYS A 16 -20.16 7.03 23.87
C LYS A 16 -20.11 5.65 23.18
N VAL A 17 -21.24 4.96 23.05
CA VAL A 17 -21.37 3.85 22.10
C VAL A 17 -20.90 4.35 20.74
N LEU A 18 -19.65 4.07 20.40
CA LEU A 18 -19.14 4.29 19.07
C LEU A 18 -19.63 3.08 18.30
N ILE A 19 -20.66 3.28 17.49
CA ILE A 19 -20.78 2.54 16.22
C ILE A 19 -19.56 3.01 15.40
N GLY A 20 -18.38 2.56 15.82
CA GLY A 20 -17.10 3.02 15.32
C GLY A 20 -16.91 2.41 13.96
N THR A 21 -16.77 3.26 12.95
CA THR A 21 -16.34 2.83 11.62
C THR A 21 -15.13 1.91 11.77
N PRO A 22 -15.17 0.68 11.22
CA PRO A 22 -14.11 -0.29 11.42
C PRO A 22 -12.76 0.30 11.01
N PRO A 23 -11.69 0.04 11.78
CA PRO A 23 -10.38 0.64 11.52
C PRO A 23 -9.88 0.22 10.13
N LEU A 24 -9.42 1.19 9.34
CA LEU A 24 -8.83 0.94 8.03
C LEU A 24 -7.43 0.33 8.23
N ASN A 25 -7.15 -0.82 7.59
CA ASN A 25 -5.87 -1.52 7.75
C ASN A 25 -5.09 -1.56 6.43
N CYS A 26 -3.87 -1.04 6.45
CA CYS A 26 -2.95 -0.99 5.32
C CYS A 26 -1.86 -2.07 5.43
N LYS A 27 -1.38 -2.58 4.29
CA LYS A 27 -0.19 -3.42 4.20
C LYS A 27 1.04 -2.64 4.60
N ALA A 28 1.84 -3.22 5.50
CA ALA A 28 3.07 -2.58 5.95
C ALA A 28 4.03 -2.28 4.79
N ILE A 29 4.17 -3.22 3.85
CA ILE A 29 5.02 -3.09 2.66
C ILE A 29 4.26 -3.65 1.45
N SER A 30 4.30 -2.93 0.33
CA SER A 30 3.78 -3.36 -0.98
C SER A 30 4.77 -3.03 -2.08
N THR A 31 4.58 -3.59 -3.26
CA THR A 31 5.38 -3.28 -4.46
C THR A 31 4.45 -2.95 -5.61
N VAL A 32 4.78 -1.92 -6.38
CA VAL A 32 4.07 -1.56 -7.60
C VAL A 32 5.04 -1.51 -8.78
N LEU A 33 4.58 -2.00 -9.93
CA LEU A 33 5.35 -2.06 -11.16
C LEU A 33 4.87 -0.98 -12.12
N LEU A 34 5.82 -0.23 -12.70
CA LEU A 34 5.53 0.67 -13.80
C LEU A 34 5.02 -0.10 -15.02
N ASN A 35 4.04 0.48 -15.70
CA ASN A 35 3.61 0.00 -17.00
C ASN A 35 4.59 0.47 -18.11
N ASN A 36 4.35 0.04 -19.34
CA ASN A 36 5.18 0.39 -20.50
C ASN A 36 5.17 1.89 -20.85
N ASP A 37 4.22 2.65 -20.31
CA ASP A 37 4.13 4.09 -20.49
C ASP A 37 4.90 4.86 -19.39
N GLY A 38 5.56 4.15 -18.47
CA GLY A 38 6.40 4.74 -17.43
C GLY A 38 5.66 5.27 -16.22
N PHE A 39 4.43 4.82 -15.98
CA PHE A 39 3.67 5.18 -14.78
C PHE A 39 2.99 3.97 -14.13
N ALA A 40 2.66 4.10 -12.84
CA ALA A 40 1.87 3.10 -12.12
C ALA A 40 0.86 3.79 -11.21
N PHE A 41 -0.34 3.21 -11.12
CA PHE A 41 -1.34 3.62 -10.15
C PHE A 41 -1.32 2.66 -8.96
N LEU A 42 -1.23 3.21 -7.75
CA LEU A 42 -1.47 2.44 -6.53
C LEU A 42 -2.95 2.50 -6.18
N GLY A 43 -3.65 1.38 -6.39
CA GLY A 43 -5.06 1.25 -6.03
C GLY A 43 -5.24 0.81 -4.57
N ALA A 44 -6.32 1.25 -3.93
CA ALA A 44 -6.61 0.86 -2.53
C ALA A 44 -6.72 -0.66 -2.35
N GLY A 45 -7.26 -1.38 -3.34
CA GLY A 45 -7.35 -2.85 -3.32
C GLY A 45 -5.99 -3.57 -3.30
N GLN A 46 -4.90 -2.91 -3.71
CA GLN A 46 -3.56 -3.51 -3.66
C GLN A 46 -2.97 -3.46 -2.24
N VAL A 47 -3.39 -2.48 -1.44
CA VAL A 47 -2.75 -2.11 -0.18
C VAL A 47 -3.60 -2.32 1.07
N LEU A 48 -4.90 -2.54 0.96
CA LEU A 48 -5.74 -2.82 2.13
C LEU A 48 -5.64 -4.29 2.57
N ILE A 49 -5.50 -4.51 3.88
CA ILE A 49 -5.58 -5.82 4.55
C ILE A 49 -6.94 -5.96 5.21
N ASP A 50 -8.01 -6.00 4.42
CA ASP A 50 -9.26 -6.74 4.70
C ASP A 50 -10.19 -6.54 3.50
N ALA A 51 -10.87 -7.59 3.06
CA ALA A 51 -11.75 -7.56 1.89
C ALA A 51 -13.17 -7.04 2.22
N GLN A 52 -13.41 -6.56 3.45
CA GLN A 52 -14.72 -6.06 3.88
C GLN A 52 -15.10 -4.70 3.29
N TYR A 53 -14.19 -4.03 2.58
CA TYR A 53 -14.41 -2.73 1.99
C TYR A 53 -15.02 -2.87 0.59
N ARG A 54 -16.27 -2.41 0.43
CA ARG A 54 -16.95 -2.30 -0.87
C ARG A 54 -16.20 -1.34 -1.80
N CYS A 55 -16.57 -1.32 -3.09
CA CYS A 55 -16.10 -0.45 -4.17
C CYS A 55 -14.80 0.32 -3.82
N PHE A 56 -13.66 -0.34 -4.05
CA PHE A 56 -12.32 0.20 -3.77
C PHE A 56 -12.03 1.56 -4.45
N ASP A 57 -12.86 1.96 -5.41
CA ASP A 57 -12.73 3.19 -6.20
C ASP A 57 -13.01 4.48 -5.40
N ASN A 58 -13.68 4.39 -4.25
CA ASN A 58 -13.98 5.57 -3.43
C ASN A 58 -12.85 5.94 -2.46
N TYR A 59 -11.82 5.11 -2.32
CA TYR A 59 -10.71 5.39 -1.42
C TYR A 59 -9.71 6.32 -2.08
N ILE A 60 -9.26 7.32 -1.33
CA ILE A 60 -8.22 8.24 -1.79
C ILE A 60 -6.87 7.65 -1.42
N VAL A 61 -6.04 7.38 -2.41
CA VAL A 61 -4.65 6.89 -2.23
C VAL A 61 -3.68 7.99 -2.61
N GLU A 62 -2.74 8.28 -1.71
CA GLU A 62 -1.76 9.34 -1.89
C GLU A 62 -0.35 8.88 -1.50
N PHE A 63 0.65 9.44 -2.18
CA PHE A 63 2.06 9.29 -1.84
C PHE A 63 2.60 10.52 -1.12
N LEU A 64 3.52 10.29 -0.19
CA LEU A 64 4.28 11.36 0.45
C LEU A 64 5.54 11.65 -0.38
N LYS A 65 5.52 12.76 -1.12
CA LYS A 65 6.65 13.29 -1.91
C LYS A 65 6.94 14.74 -1.51
N GLY A 66 7.21 14.97 -0.22
CA GLY A 66 7.26 16.31 0.38
C GLY A 66 5.89 16.86 0.76
N SER A 67 4.88 16.63 -0.08
CA SER A 67 3.45 16.76 0.25
C SER A 67 2.70 15.49 -0.17
N TYR A 68 1.45 15.37 0.26
CA TYR A 68 0.58 14.30 -0.22
C TYR A 68 0.12 14.61 -1.63
N VAL A 69 0.48 13.72 -2.55
CA VAL A 69 0.12 13.78 -3.97
C VAL A 69 -0.66 12.53 -4.34
N PRO A 70 -1.44 12.54 -5.44
CA PRO A 70 -2.13 11.33 -5.90
C PRO A 70 -1.19 10.13 -6.01
N GLY A 71 -1.70 8.93 -5.73
CA GLY A 71 -0.97 7.65 -5.76
C GLY A 71 -0.51 7.19 -7.16
N ILE A 72 0.17 8.07 -7.88
CA ILE A 72 0.73 7.88 -9.21
C ILE A 72 2.25 7.88 -9.08
N ALA A 73 2.86 6.74 -9.39
CA ALA A 73 4.30 6.59 -9.48
C ALA A 73 4.75 6.82 -10.93
N THR A 74 5.91 7.42 -11.12
CA THR A 74 6.53 7.65 -12.43
C THR A 74 7.93 7.06 -12.46
N THR A 75 8.57 7.11 -13.63
CA THR A 75 9.96 6.65 -13.83
C THR A 75 10.96 7.29 -12.87
N GLN A 76 10.67 8.47 -12.33
CA GLN A 76 11.54 9.16 -11.36
C GLN A 76 11.52 8.49 -9.98
N ASP A 77 10.47 7.74 -9.67
CA ASP A 77 10.32 7.09 -8.36
C ASP A 77 10.91 5.67 -8.34
N VAL A 78 11.36 5.14 -9.48
CA VAL A 78 11.85 3.76 -9.60
C VAL A 78 13.05 3.53 -8.68
N GLY A 79 13.01 2.42 -7.93
CA GLY A 79 14.01 2.08 -6.91
C GLY A 79 13.81 2.79 -5.58
N MET A 80 12.81 3.68 -5.46
CA MET A 80 12.48 4.35 -4.20
C MET A 80 11.42 3.58 -3.41
N THR A 81 11.47 3.74 -2.08
CA THR A 81 10.38 3.34 -1.18
C THR A 81 9.63 4.58 -0.72
N LEU A 82 8.36 4.70 -1.11
CA LEU A 82 7.50 5.83 -0.75
C LEU A 82 6.54 5.43 0.36
N THR A 83 6.23 6.39 1.25
CA THR A 83 5.11 6.24 2.17
C THR A 83 3.82 6.55 1.42
N TYR A 84 2.83 5.67 1.53
CA TYR A 84 1.49 5.90 1.02
C TYR A 84 0.50 6.03 2.18
N ARG A 85 -0.61 6.71 1.93
CA ARG A 85 -1.79 6.69 2.80
C ARG A 85 -3.04 6.37 2.01
N VAL A 86 -3.99 5.73 2.68
CA VAL A 86 -5.34 5.50 2.17
C VAL A 86 -6.33 6.21 3.08
N ILE A 87 -7.28 6.92 2.49
CA ILE A 87 -8.33 7.65 3.20
C ILE A 87 -9.68 7.15 2.73
N ASP A 88 -10.55 6.76 3.67
CA ASP A 88 -11.96 6.56 3.41
C ASP A 88 -12.69 7.93 3.50
N PRO A 89 -13.26 8.47 2.41
CA PRO A 89 -13.95 9.75 2.44
C PRO A 89 -15.24 9.72 3.27
N THR A 90 -15.81 8.53 3.51
CA THR A 90 -17.08 8.36 4.24
C THR A 90 -16.86 8.39 5.75
N SER A 91 -15.86 7.65 6.23
CA SER A 91 -15.56 7.53 7.66
C SER A 91 -14.44 8.47 8.13
N SER A 92 -13.69 9.07 7.21
CA SER A 92 -12.42 9.77 7.48
C SER A 92 -11.35 8.90 8.15
N ALA A 93 -11.53 7.57 8.16
CA ALA A 93 -10.50 6.64 8.61
C ALA A 93 -9.29 6.69 7.68
N LYS A 94 -8.09 6.52 8.26
CA LYS A 94 -6.82 6.59 7.54
C LYS A 94 -5.93 5.43 7.92
N CYS A 95 -5.16 4.95 6.96
CA CYS A 95 -4.04 4.05 7.21
C CYS A 95 -2.85 4.42 6.34
N GLU A 96 -1.66 4.04 6.79
CA GLU A 96 -0.41 4.33 6.12
C GLU A 96 0.42 3.05 5.95
N GLY A 97 1.26 3.04 4.93
CA GLY A 97 2.20 1.95 4.69
C GLY A 97 3.33 2.39 3.76
N LYS A 98 4.18 1.44 3.36
CA LYS A 98 5.28 1.69 2.42
C LYS A 98 5.04 0.95 1.11
N VAL A 99 5.40 1.59 0.00
CA VAL A 99 5.41 0.96 -1.33
C VAL A 99 6.77 1.10 -1.96
N PHE A 100 7.30 0.00 -2.49
CA PHE A 100 8.48 0.00 -3.34
C PHE A 100 8.06 0.14 -4.80
N ILE A 101 8.67 1.09 -5.51
CA ILE A 101 8.40 1.32 -6.93
C ILE A 101 9.47 0.61 -7.74
N ASP A 102 9.03 -0.28 -8.63
CA ASP A 102 9.91 -1.05 -9.49
C ASP A 102 9.47 -0.94 -10.95
N ASP A 103 10.37 -1.23 -11.87
CA ASP A 103 10.15 -1.16 -13.30
C ASP A 103 10.40 -2.52 -13.95
N ILE A 104 9.39 -2.99 -14.66
CA ILE A 104 9.45 -4.27 -15.37
C ILE A 104 10.54 -4.26 -16.45
N ASN A 105 10.83 -3.09 -17.03
CA ASN A 105 11.87 -2.93 -18.05
C ASN A 105 13.28 -2.94 -17.46
N ASN A 106 13.48 -2.39 -16.25
CA ASN A 106 14.78 -2.50 -15.56
C ASN A 106 15.17 -3.97 -15.31
N SER A 107 14.19 -4.81 -14.96
CA SER A 107 14.43 -6.24 -14.77
C SER A 107 14.80 -6.96 -16.08
N ILE A 108 14.17 -6.61 -17.20
CA ILE A 108 14.44 -7.20 -18.53
C ILE A 108 15.74 -6.64 -19.13
N GLU A 109 16.03 -5.35 -18.99
CA GLU A 109 17.28 -4.75 -19.43
C GLU A 109 18.46 -5.36 -18.68
N GLN A 110 18.39 -5.52 -17.36
CA GLN A 110 19.44 -6.20 -16.59
C GLN A 110 19.68 -7.63 -17.09
N LEU A 111 18.62 -8.39 -17.39
CA LEU A 111 18.74 -9.73 -17.97
C LEU A 111 19.37 -9.69 -19.37
N ASN A 112 19.01 -8.71 -20.21
CA ASN A 112 19.58 -8.54 -21.54
C ASN A 112 21.06 -8.12 -21.50
N PHE A 113 21.45 -7.24 -20.56
CA PHE A 113 22.85 -6.86 -20.33
C PHE A 113 23.70 -8.06 -19.86
N LEU A 114 23.17 -8.89 -18.96
CA LEU A 114 23.86 -10.10 -18.50
C LEU A 114 24.02 -11.14 -19.63
N ASN A 115 23.00 -11.30 -20.48
CA ASN A 115 23.06 -12.22 -21.62
C ASN A 115 24.01 -11.72 -22.72
N ASN A 116 24.05 -10.43 -23.02
CA ASN A 116 25.00 -9.84 -23.98
C ASN A 116 26.45 -9.85 -23.46
N SER A 117 26.67 -9.66 -22.16
CA SER A 117 28.02 -9.75 -21.58
C SER A 117 28.59 -11.17 -21.57
N ARG A 118 27.75 -12.22 -21.62
CA ARG A 118 28.23 -13.60 -21.84
C ARG A 118 28.67 -13.83 -23.29
N HIS A 119 28.01 -13.21 -24.27
CA HIS A 119 28.36 -13.38 -25.68
C HIS A 119 29.66 -12.66 -26.08
N SER A 120 30.00 -11.53 -25.44
CA SER A 120 31.23 -10.79 -25.75
C SER A 120 32.52 -11.43 -25.19
N LYS A 121 32.44 -12.41 -24.29
CA LYS A 121 33.62 -13.07 -23.69
C LYS A 121 34.12 -14.30 -24.47
N ASN A 122 33.49 -14.66 -25.59
CA ASN A 122 33.87 -15.83 -26.41
C ASN A 122 34.49 -15.48 -27.78
N ILE A 123 34.85 -14.22 -28.04
CA ILE A 123 35.55 -13.81 -29.28
C ILE A 123 36.97 -13.33 -28.93
N ILE A 124 37.76 -14.19 -28.29
CA ILE A 124 39.23 -14.13 -28.35
C ILE A 124 39.72 -15.59 -28.32
N GLN A 125 39.82 -16.21 -29.50
CA GLN A 125 40.67 -17.39 -29.75
C GLN A 125 41.51 -17.09 -30.99
#